data_AF-A0AAV0Q5E4-F1
#
_entry.id   AF-A0AAV0Q5E4-F1
#
_cell.length_a   1.000
_cell.length_b   1.000
_cell.length_c   1.000
_cell.angle_alpha   90.00
_cell.angle_beta   90.00
_cell.angle_gamma   90.00
#
_symmetry.space_group_name_H-M   'P 1'
#
loop_
_entity.id
_entity.type
_entity.pdbx_description
1 polymer ?
#
loop_
_entity_poly.entity_id
_entity_poly.type
_entity_poly.pdbx_seq_one_letter_code
_entity_poly.pdbx_strand_id
1 'polypeptide(L)'
;FQVRCKAPNVCSDDGVNIVVTDYGEGDHTDFILSPRAYGRMARPNCAPELYKYGVVEVEYKRIPCRYAGYNIVFKVKEHSKYPDYLAVVLLYQAGQYDVTAVDIWQVCSFLPPIHTYLVLEL
;
A
#
# COMPACT_ATOMS: atom_id res chain seq x y z
N PHE A 1 -0.68 1.08 7.18
CA PHE A 1 -1.29 0.76 8.48
C PHE A 1 -0.21 0.41 9.49
N GLN A 2 -0.44 0.64 10.79
CA GLN A 2 0.32 0.01 11.87
C GLN A 2 -0.55 -1.14 12.39
N VAL A 3 -0.04 -2.37 12.37
CA VAL A 3 -0.75 -3.59 12.74
C VAL A 3 -0.03 -4.28 13.88
N ARG A 4 -0.76 -4.72 14.90
CA ARG A 4 -0.23 -5.44 16.05
C ARG A 4 -1.05 -6.70 16.30
N CYS A 5 -0.39 -7.83 16.51
CA CYS A 5 -1.06 -9.08 16.85
C CYS A 5 -1.29 -9.22 18.36
N LYS A 6 -2.36 -9.93 18.75
CA LYS A 6 -2.83 -10.03 20.14
C LYS A 6 -2.39 -11.30 20.88
N ALA A 7 -1.43 -12.07 20.36
CA ALA A 7 -0.94 -13.29 21.03
C ALA A 7 0.21 -12.96 22.00
N PRO A 8 -0.03 -12.85 23.32
CA PRO A 8 0.90 -12.21 24.28
C PRO A 8 2.24 -12.94 24.44
N ASN A 9 2.30 -14.24 24.15
CA ASN A 9 3.52 -15.03 24.30
C ASN A 9 4.49 -14.86 23.13
N VAL A 10 4.00 -14.44 21.97
CA VAL A 10 4.77 -14.41 20.72
C VAL A 10 4.80 -13.03 20.06
N CYS A 11 3.78 -12.20 20.27
CA CYS A 11 3.63 -10.89 19.64
C CYS A 11 4.44 -9.81 20.36
N SER A 12 5.01 -8.91 19.56
CA SER A 12 5.60 -7.65 20.03
C SER A 12 4.52 -6.60 20.25
N ASP A 13 4.71 -5.76 21.26
CA ASP A 13 3.79 -4.67 21.58
C ASP A 13 3.92 -3.46 20.62
N ASP A 14 5.03 -3.38 19.87
CA ASP A 14 5.32 -2.28 18.93
C ASP A 14 4.49 -2.35 17.65
N GLY A 15 4.06 -3.56 17.27
CA GLY A 15 3.46 -3.83 15.97
C GLY A 15 4.40 -3.60 14.79
N VAL A 16 3.83 -3.60 13.58
CA VAL A 16 4.55 -3.43 12.32
C VAL A 16 3.83 -2.44 11.42
N ASN A 17 4.61 -1.58 10.76
CA ASN A 17 4.08 -0.71 9.71
C ASN A 17 4.05 -1.46 8.38
N ILE A 18 2.87 -1.50 7.75
CA ILE A 18 2.63 -2.13 6.45
C ILE A 18 2.08 -1.12 5.44
N VAL A 19 2.31 -1.42 4.17
CA VAL A 19 1.72 -0.73 3.02
C VAL A 19 0.80 -1.73 2.34
N VAL A 20 -0.39 -1.29 1.95
CA VAL A 20 -1.34 -2.10 1.17
C VAL A 20 -0.93 -1.99 -0.29
N THR A 21 -0.72 -3.12 -0.93
CA THR A 21 -0.25 -3.21 -2.32
C THR A 21 -1.10 -4.12 -3.20
N ASP A 22 -2.10 -4.78 -2.62
CA ASP A 22 -2.94 -5.76 -3.30
C ASP A 22 -4.28 -5.89 -2.57
N TYR A 23 -5.25 -6.49 -3.25
CA TYR A 23 -6.52 -6.91 -2.69
C TYR A 23 -6.55 -8.44 -2.58
N GLY A 24 -6.97 -8.93 -1.43
CA GLY A 24 -7.20 -10.35 -1.22
C GLY A 24 -8.37 -10.56 -0.28
N GLU A 25 -9.12 -11.63 -0.53
CA GLU A 25 -10.29 -12.00 0.26
C GLU A 25 -10.00 -13.33 0.96
N GLY A 26 -10.35 -13.41 2.24
CA GLY A 26 -10.16 -14.61 3.04
C GLY A 26 -11.20 -14.68 4.15
N ASP A 27 -11.49 -15.90 4.62
CA ASP A 27 -12.48 -16.12 5.66
C ASP A 27 -12.09 -15.40 6.95
N HIS A 28 -12.86 -14.37 7.31
CA HIS A 28 -12.72 -13.58 8.52
C HIS A 28 -11.31 -12.99 8.75
N THR A 29 -10.61 -12.60 7.67
CA THR A 29 -9.30 -11.96 7.77
C THR A 29 -9.30 -10.55 7.18
N ASP A 30 -8.91 -9.57 7.99
CA ASP A 30 -8.81 -8.18 7.55
C ASP A 30 -7.54 -7.92 6.70
N PHE A 31 -6.49 -8.71 6.92
CA PHE A 31 -5.19 -8.56 6.26
C PHE A 31 -4.57 -9.89 5.88
N ILE A 32 -4.18 -10.01 4.62
CA ILE A 32 -3.25 -11.04 4.14
C ILE A 32 -1.86 -10.42 4.09
N LEU A 33 -1.02 -10.76 5.07
CA LEU A 33 0.32 -10.18 5.20
C LEU A 33 1.36 -11.03 4.48
N SER A 34 2.34 -10.36 3.85
CA SER A 34 3.56 -11.05 3.41
C SER A 34 4.23 -11.75 4.60
N PRO A 35 4.93 -12.89 4.41
CA PRO A 35 5.62 -13.59 5.50
C PRO A 35 6.56 -12.67 6.28
N ARG A 36 7.22 -11.73 5.59
CA ARG A 36 8.08 -10.72 6.20
C ARG A 36 7.33 -9.77 7.14
N ALA A 37 6.15 -9.29 6.74
CA ALA A 37 5.36 -8.41 7.58
C ALA A 37 4.77 -9.18 8.77
N TYR A 38 4.25 -10.39 8.52
CA TYR A 38 3.67 -11.25 9.55
C TYR A 38 4.68 -11.61 10.63
N GLY A 39 5.88 -12.08 10.25
CA GLY A 39 6.94 -12.43 11.20
C GLY A 39 7.49 -11.24 11.98
N ARG A 40 7.44 -10.02 11.44
CA ARG A 40 7.86 -8.79 12.14
C ARG A 40 6.90 -8.37 13.26
N MET A 41 5.70 -8.94 13.33
CA MET A 41 4.83 -8.75 14.48
C MET A 41 5.28 -9.57 15.69
N ALA A 42 6.17 -10.55 15.51
CA ALA A 42 6.68 -11.37 16.60
C ALA A 42 7.78 -10.67 17.41
N ARG A 43 7.94 -11.11 18.66
CA ARG A 43 9.10 -10.81 19.48
C ARG A 43 10.38 -11.38 18.85
N PRO A 44 11.57 -10.86 19.22
CA PRO A 44 12.83 -11.44 18.79
C PRO A 44 12.86 -12.95 18.99
N ASN A 45 13.23 -13.70 17.95
CA ASN A 45 13.27 -15.17 17.90
C ASN A 45 11.92 -15.91 17.99
N CYS A 46 10.78 -15.21 18.06
CA CYS A 46 9.45 -15.83 18.12
C CYS A 46 8.73 -15.93 16.75
N ALA A 47 9.32 -15.41 15.66
CA ALA A 47 8.70 -15.47 14.34
C ALA A 47 8.38 -16.90 13.86
N PRO A 48 9.26 -17.91 14.04
CA PRO A 48 8.94 -19.30 13.69
C PRO A 48 7.73 -19.84 14.46
N GLU A 49 7.54 -19.42 15.71
CA GLU A 49 6.39 -19.82 16.51
C GLU A 49 5.13 -19.11 16.04
N LEU A 50 5.20 -17.80 15.77
CA LEU A 50 4.08 -17.03 15.24
C LEU A 50 3.57 -17.60 13.90
N TYR A 51 4.46 -18.07 13.02
CA TYR A 51 4.06 -18.70 11.75
C TYR A 51 3.19 -19.95 11.93
N LYS A 52 3.37 -20.70 13.02
CA LYS A 52 2.56 -21.90 13.29
C LYS A 52 1.10 -21.59 13.59
N TYR A 53 0.79 -20.37 14.03
CA TYR A 53 -0.60 -19.95 14.27
C TYR A 53 -1.38 -19.81 12.95
N GLY A 54 -0.71 -19.44 11.86
CA GLY A 54 -1.33 -19.18 10.55
C GLY A 54 -2.18 -17.91 10.54
N VAL A 55 -3.24 -17.88 11.35
CA VAL A 55 -4.16 -16.75 11.54
C VAL A 55 -4.08 -16.27 12.98
N VAL A 56 -3.95 -14.97 13.18
CA VAL A 56 -3.94 -14.34 14.51
C VAL A 56 -4.85 -13.14 14.54
N GLU A 57 -5.46 -12.91 15.70
CA GLU A 57 -6.23 -11.70 15.93
C GLU A 57 -5.29 -10.49 15.97
N VAL A 58 -5.71 -9.42 15.30
CA VAL A 58 -4.93 -8.19 15.19
C VAL A 58 -5.74 -6.99 15.63
N GLU A 59 -5.02 -5.93 15.97
CA GLU A 59 -5.55 -4.59 16.03
C GLU A 59 -4.69 -3.71 15.14
N TYR A 60 -5.31 -2.69 14.55
CA TYR A 60 -4.64 -1.86 13.57
C TYR A 60 -5.15 -0.44 13.60
N LYS A 61 -4.30 0.47 13.16
CA LYS A 61 -4.67 1.85 12.89
C LYS A 61 -4.08 2.32 11.58
N ARG A 62 -4.82 3.20 10.91
CA ARG A 62 -4.33 3.87 9.71
C ARG A 62 -3.29 4.92 10.11
N ILE A 63 -2.13 4.89 9.48
CA ILE A 63 -1.03 5.83 9.73
C ILE A 63 -0.52 6.40 8.40
N PRO A 64 -0.08 7.67 8.35
CA PRO A 64 0.49 8.25 7.14
C PRO A 64 1.73 7.48 6.68
N CYS A 65 1.86 7.26 5.37
CA CYS A 65 3.02 6.59 4.80
C CYS A 65 4.28 7.43 4.94
N ARG A 66 5.42 6.76 5.20
CA ARG A 66 6.75 7.38 5.30
C ARG A 66 7.72 6.67 4.37
N TYR A 67 8.22 7.38 3.36
CA TYR A 67 9.20 6.88 2.41
C TYR A 67 10.47 7.75 2.48
N ALA A 68 11.36 7.44 3.41
CA ALA A 68 12.59 8.22 3.62
C ALA A 68 13.51 8.11 2.38
N GLY A 69 13.93 9.26 1.85
CA GLY A 69 14.82 9.33 0.68
C GLY A 69 14.13 9.12 -0.68
N TYR A 70 12.80 9.02 -0.71
CA TYR A 70 12.03 8.91 -1.95
C TYR A 70 11.14 10.14 -2.14
N ASN A 71 11.09 10.63 -3.38
CA ASN A 71 10.06 11.55 -3.83
C ASN A 71 8.91 10.75 -4.45
N ILE A 72 7.77 11.41 -4.65
CA ILE A 72 6.68 10.85 -5.47
C ILE A 72 7.21 10.50 -6.87
N VAL A 73 6.84 9.32 -7.36
CA VAL A 73 7.23 8.84 -8.69
C VAL A 73 5.97 8.54 -9.50
N PHE A 74 5.95 9.01 -10.73
CA PHE A 74 4.91 8.70 -11.72
C PHE A 74 5.47 7.66 -12.68
N LYS A 75 4.92 6.45 -12.67
CA LYS A 75 5.33 5.37 -13.57
C LYS A 75 4.25 5.14 -14.63
N VAL A 76 4.60 5.38 -15.89
CA VAL A 76 3.75 5.03 -17.03
C VAL A 76 3.68 3.50 -17.15
N LYS A 77 2.47 2.96 -17.25
CA LYS A 77 2.24 1.52 -17.41
C LYS A 77 2.49 1.10 -18.85
N GLU A 78 2.95 -0.14 -19.02
CA GLU A 78 3.33 -0.67 -20.34
C GLU A 78 2.17 -0.68 -21.34
N HIS A 79 0.94 -0.91 -20.87
CA HIS A 79 -0.26 -0.90 -21.70
C HIS A 79 -0.80 0.52 -22.00
N SER A 80 -0.13 1.57 -21.51
CA SER A 80 -0.42 2.95 -21.92
C SER A 80 -0.15 3.10 -23.42
N LYS A 81 -1.05 3.76 -24.15
CA LYS A 81 -1.00 3.86 -25.60
C LYS A 81 -1.17 5.30 -26.05
N TYR A 82 -0.06 5.97 -26.34
CA TYR A 82 -0.11 7.33 -26.88
C TYR A 82 -0.65 7.36 -28.33
N PRO A 83 -1.50 8.34 -28.71
CA PRO A 83 -2.02 9.44 -27.89
C PRO A 83 -3.35 9.12 -27.16
N ASP A 84 -3.92 7.94 -27.39
CA ASP A 84 -5.33 7.63 -27.06
C ASP A 84 -5.57 7.30 -25.58
N TYR A 85 -4.56 6.79 -24.87
CA TYR A 85 -4.71 6.24 -23.52
C TYR A 85 -3.45 6.43 -22.66
N LEU A 86 -3.63 7.05 -21.50
CA LEU A 86 -2.59 7.25 -20.51
C LEU A 86 -2.91 6.48 -19.23
N ALA A 87 -2.07 5.52 -18.87
CA ALA A 87 -2.13 4.80 -17.60
C ALA A 87 -0.86 5.07 -16.78
N VAL A 88 -1.05 5.55 -15.55
CA VAL A 88 0.04 5.93 -14.65
C VAL A 88 -0.22 5.41 -13.24
N VAL A 89 0.82 4.90 -12.60
CA VAL A 89 0.82 4.55 -11.18
C VAL A 89 1.65 5.57 -10.42
N LEU A 90 1.11 6.05 -9.30
CA LEU A 90 1.81 6.93 -8.37
C LEU A 90 2.46 6.09 -7.27
N LEU A 91 3.78 6.19 -7.15
CA LEU A 91 4.57 5.49 -6.16
C LEU A 91 5.13 6.47 -5.13
N TYR A 92 5.30 5.98 -3.90
CA TYR A 92 5.97 6.69 -2.81
C TYR A 92 5.31 8.02 -2.38
N GLN A 93 3.99 8.14 -2.55
CA GLN A 93 3.23 9.28 -2.00
C GLN A 93 3.34 9.27 -0.46
N ALA A 94 4.13 10.18 0.10
CA ALA A 94 4.37 10.28 1.53
C ALA A 94 3.40 11.27 2.21
N GLY A 95 3.17 11.09 3.50
CA GLY A 95 2.38 12.03 4.33
C GLY A 95 0.87 11.97 4.14
N GLN A 96 0.38 11.24 3.13
CA GLN A 96 -1.04 10.99 2.90
C GLN A 96 -1.35 9.49 3.02
N TYR A 97 -2.65 9.16 3.00
CA TYR A 97 -3.12 7.78 3.04
C TYR A 97 -3.45 7.23 1.66
N ASP A 98 -4.30 7.95 0.90
CA ASP A 98 -4.75 7.59 -0.44
C ASP A 98 -4.63 8.78 -1.39
N VAL A 99 -4.53 8.48 -2.68
CA VAL A 99 -4.76 9.45 -3.75
C VAL A 99 -6.19 9.25 -4.25
N THR A 100 -7.05 10.26 -4.07
CA THR A 100 -8.47 10.16 -4.43
C THR A 100 -8.79 10.74 -5.81
N ALA A 101 -7.91 11.60 -6.34
CA ALA A 101 -8.05 12.24 -7.65
C ALA A 101 -6.67 12.63 -8.19
N VAL A 102 -6.54 12.64 -9.52
CA VAL A 102 -5.37 13.15 -10.24
C VAL A 102 -5.86 13.89 -11.49
N ASP A 103 -5.44 15.15 -11.62
CA ASP A 103 -5.75 15.99 -12.78
C ASP A 103 -4.50 16.21 -13.63
N ILE A 104 -4.65 16.23 -14.96
CA ILE A 104 -3.56 16.44 -15.91
C ILE A 104 -3.89 17.63 -16.81
N TRP A 105 -2.89 18.48 -17.06
CA TRP A 105 -2.99 19.67 -17.89
C TRP A 105 -1.90 19.66 -18.96
N GLN A 106 -2.28 19.81 -20.22
CA GLN A 106 -1.31 19.98 -21.32
C GLN A 106 -0.96 21.46 -21.46
N VAL A 107 0.32 21.80 -21.29
CA VAL A 107 0.81 23.16 -21.54
C VAL A 107 1.13 23.28 -23.04
N CYS A 108 0.54 24.26 -23.71
CA CYS A 108 0.60 24.55 -25.16
C CYS A 108 -0.26 23.66 -26.08
N SER A 109 -1.57 23.89 -26.07
CA SER A 109 -2.37 24.16 -27.27
C SER A 109 -3.60 24.97 -26.85
N PHE A 110 -4.13 25.83 -27.71
CA PHE A 110 -5.33 26.67 -27.48
C PHE A 110 -6.63 25.85 -27.33
N LEU A 111 -6.54 24.60 -26.87
CA LEU A 111 -7.65 23.67 -26.74
C LEU A 111 -8.04 23.50 -25.27
N PRO A 112 -9.36 23.40 -24.98
CA PRO A 112 -9.84 23.10 -23.63
C PRO A 112 -9.29 21.75 -23.14
N PRO A 113 -9.24 21.51 -21.82
CA PRO A 113 -8.72 20.27 -21.25
C PRO A 113 -9.42 19.08 -21.89
N ILE A 114 -8.63 18.23 -22.56
CA ILE A 114 -9.12 16.91 -22.95
C ILE A 114 -9.28 16.16 -21.63
N HIS A 115 -10.50 15.73 -21.30
CA HIS A 115 -10.73 14.72 -20.27
C HIS A 115 -10.11 13.42 -20.77
N THR A 116 -8.79 13.33 -20.69
CA THR A 116 -8.08 12.07 -20.87
C THR A 116 -8.40 11.24 -19.64
N TYR A 117 -9.08 10.11 -19.83
CA TYR A 117 -9.34 9.16 -18.75
C TYR A 117 -7.99 8.65 -18.24
N LEU A 118 -7.51 9.21 -17.13
CA LEU A 118 -6.42 8.62 -16.38
C LEU A 118 -7.03 7.51 -15.52
N VAL A 119 -6.64 6.28 -15.81
CA VAL A 119 -6.89 5.19 -14.87
C VAL A 119 -5.72 5.19 -13.88
N LEU A 120 -6.03 5.58 -12.64
CA LEU A 120 -5.13 5.36 -11.51
C LEU A 120 -5.26 3.87 -11.13
N GLU A 121 -4.31 3.06 -11.56
CA GLU A 121 -4.19 1.68 -11.11
C GLU A 121 -3.32 1.64 -9.85
N LEU A 122 -3.85 1.06 -8.77
CA LEU A 122 -3.07 0.76 -7.56
C LEU A 122 -2.27 -0.54 -7.75
#